data_AF-A0A819YPN8-F1
#
_entry.id   AF-A0A819YPN8-F1
#
_cell.length_a   1.000
_cell.length_b   1.000
_cell.length_c   1.000
_cell.angle_alpha   90.00
_cell.angle_beta   90.00
_cell.angle_gamma   90.00
#
_symmetry.space_group_name_H-M   'P 1'
#
loop_
_entity.id
_entity.type
_entity.pdbx_description
1 polymer ?
#
loop_
_entity_poly.entity_id
_entity_poly.type
_entity_poly.pdbx_seq_one_letter_code
_entity_poly.pdbx_strand_id
1 'polypeptide(L)'
;SNVDKATEAAEKDFQYYSPWRKLDPAARAQLIRKLADLLLRVVDYLAVKIFTLSIIHHLSTIEIYSNTKSIIWAGFLPDIVNIDVPVRTAHRAVFTHAGQLCFAASRIFVHSTLHDAFVSKSVELTKKRIVDDPFNSTTEQGP
;
A
#
# COMPACT_ATOMS: atom_id res chain seq x y z
N SER A 1 -20.55 20.85 3.43
CA SER A 1 -19.60 20.78 2.30
C SER A 1 -19.53 19.34 1.76
N ASN A 2 -18.86 19.08 0.64
CA ASN A 2 -18.61 17.69 0.18
C ASN A 2 -17.77 16.90 1.20
N VAL A 3 -16.94 17.59 1.98
CA VAL A 3 -16.14 17.01 3.06
C VAL A 3 -17.07 16.55 4.20
N ASP A 4 -17.98 17.40 4.66
CA ASP A 4 -18.89 17.06 5.77
C ASP A 4 -19.78 15.87 5.42
N LYS A 5 -20.26 15.80 4.17
CA LYS A 5 -21.05 14.65 3.68
C LYS A 5 -20.23 13.36 3.65
N ALA A 6 -18.95 13.44 3.29
CA ALA A 6 -18.04 12.30 3.29
C ALA A 6 -17.73 11.83 4.73
N THR A 7 -17.50 12.76 5.65
CA THR A 7 -17.28 12.47 7.08
C THR A 7 -18.50 11.83 7.71
N GLU A 8 -19.70 12.38 7.47
CA GLU A 8 -20.95 11.84 8.00
C GLU A 8 -21.26 10.44 7.45
N ALA A 9 -20.97 10.20 6.17
CA ALA A 9 -21.09 8.86 5.58
C ALA A 9 -20.10 7.86 6.21
N ALA A 10 -18.84 8.26 6.40
CA ALA A 10 -17.83 7.42 7.02
C ALA A 10 -18.22 7.06 8.48
N GLU A 11 -18.65 8.03 9.27
CA GLU A 11 -19.10 7.82 10.66
C GLU A 11 -20.26 6.82 10.74
N LYS A 12 -21.25 6.95 9.85
CA LYS A 12 -22.38 6.01 9.75
C LYS A 12 -21.91 4.59 9.38
N ASP A 13 -20.93 4.47 8.50
CA ASP A 13 -20.41 3.18 8.05
C ASP A 13 -19.53 2.46 9.09
N PHE A 14 -19.01 3.17 10.11
CA PHE A 14 -18.28 2.53 11.21
C PHE A 14 -19.17 1.96 12.33
N GLN A 15 -20.46 2.35 12.38
CA GLN A 15 -21.40 1.85 13.38
C GLN A 15 -21.61 0.33 13.28
N TYR A 16 -21.96 -0.31 14.41
CA TYR A 16 -22.02 -1.77 14.50
C TYR A 16 -23.02 -2.41 13.51
N TYR A 17 -24.14 -1.73 13.23
CA TYR A 17 -25.19 -2.23 12.34
C TYR A 17 -25.11 -1.67 10.91
N SER A 18 -24.01 -1.02 10.56
CA SER A 18 -23.88 -0.34 9.27
C SER A 18 -23.99 -1.31 8.10
N PRO A 19 -24.50 -0.85 6.94
CA PRO A 19 -24.47 -1.62 5.71
C PRO A 19 -23.06 -2.09 5.36
N TRP A 20 -22.04 -1.24 5.56
CA TRP A 20 -20.64 -1.55 5.29
C TRP A 20 -20.13 -2.81 6.01
N ARG A 21 -20.46 -2.99 7.30
CA ARG A 21 -20.06 -4.18 8.07
C ARG A 21 -20.78 -5.45 7.62
N LYS A 22 -21.95 -5.32 7.01
CA LYS A 22 -22.78 -6.43 6.51
C LYS A 22 -22.47 -6.81 5.06
N LEU A 23 -21.70 -6.00 4.34
CA LEU A 23 -21.28 -6.32 2.98
C LEU A 23 -20.40 -7.57 2.96
N ASP A 24 -20.68 -8.44 2.00
CA ASP A 24 -19.81 -9.57 1.73
C ASP A 24 -18.41 -9.06 1.33
N PRO A 25 -17.35 -9.86 1.56
CA PRO A 25 -15.98 -9.45 1.24
C PRO A 25 -15.78 -9.00 -0.21
N ALA A 26 -16.49 -9.59 -1.18
CA ALA A 26 -16.34 -9.26 -2.59
C ALA A 26 -16.98 -7.91 -2.93
N ALA A 27 -18.16 -7.60 -2.39
CA ALA A 27 -18.79 -6.29 -2.54
C ALA A 27 -17.96 -5.16 -1.90
N ARG A 28 -17.37 -5.40 -0.72
CA ARG A 28 -16.42 -4.45 -0.12
C ARG A 28 -15.22 -4.22 -1.03
N ALA A 29 -14.64 -5.29 -1.56
CA ALA A 29 -13.51 -5.20 -2.47
C ALA A 29 -13.86 -4.42 -3.76
N GLN A 30 -15.07 -4.55 -4.30
CA GLN A 30 -15.53 -3.78 -5.46
C GLN A 30 -15.59 -2.27 -5.18
N LEU A 31 -16.14 -1.87 -4.02
CA LEU A 31 -16.22 -0.46 -3.63
C LEU A 31 -14.83 0.14 -3.41
N ILE A 32 -13.96 -0.62 -2.73
CA ILE A 32 -12.57 -0.26 -2.48
C ILE A 32 -11.80 -0.10 -3.80
N ARG A 33 -12.02 -0.98 -4.80
CA ARG A 33 -11.46 -0.83 -6.16
C ARG A 33 -11.94 0.42 -6.87
N LYS A 34 -13.24 0.71 -6.80
CA LYS A 34 -13.79 1.93 -7.42
C LYS A 34 -13.19 3.19 -6.79
N LEU A 35 -13.00 3.19 -5.48
CA LEU A 35 -12.30 4.28 -4.78
C LEU A 35 -10.85 4.40 -5.27
N ALA A 36 -10.13 3.28 -5.37
CA ALA A 36 -8.78 3.24 -5.92
C ALA A 36 -8.70 3.80 -7.35
N ASP A 37 -9.60 3.39 -8.24
CA ASP A 37 -9.66 3.92 -9.61
C ASP A 37 -9.90 5.43 -9.64
N LEU A 38 -10.77 5.93 -8.77
CA LEU A 38 -11.05 7.36 -8.65
C LEU A 38 -9.82 8.12 -8.12
N LEU A 39 -9.12 7.58 -7.13
CA LEU A 39 -7.88 8.17 -6.59
C LEU A 39 -6.78 8.22 -7.66
N LEU A 40 -6.62 7.17 -8.47
CA LEU A 40 -5.65 7.15 -9.57
C LEU A 40 -5.95 8.22 -10.63
N ARG A 41 -7.22 8.49 -10.93
CA ARG A 41 -7.60 9.51 -11.92
C ARG A 41 -7.23 10.93 -11.50
N VAL A 42 -7.09 11.17 -10.19
CA VAL A 42 -6.78 12.49 -9.63
C VAL A 42 -5.44 12.53 -8.93
N VAL A 43 -4.61 11.49 -9.07
CA VAL A 43 -3.36 11.32 -8.32
C VAL A 43 -2.42 12.50 -8.51
N ASP A 44 -2.30 13.02 -9.73
CA ASP A 44 -1.42 14.15 -10.03
C ASP A 44 -1.91 15.44 -9.34
N TYR A 45 -3.23 15.64 -9.26
CA TYR A 45 -3.82 16.76 -8.54
C TYR A 45 -3.71 16.62 -7.02
N LEU A 46 -3.91 15.41 -6.50
CA LEU A 46 -3.80 15.12 -5.06
C LEU A 46 -2.34 15.20 -4.58
N ALA A 47 -1.39 14.69 -5.37
CA ALA A 47 0.03 14.72 -5.04
C ALA A 47 0.53 16.14 -4.80
N VAL A 48 0.04 17.11 -5.58
CA VAL A 48 0.39 18.54 -5.46
C VAL A 48 -0.30 19.23 -4.28
N LYS A 49 -1.48 18.75 -3.85
CA LYS A 49 -2.28 19.41 -2.80
C LYS A 49 -2.12 18.81 -1.39
N ILE A 50 -1.72 17.55 -1.27
CA ILE A 50 -1.61 16.89 0.03
C ILE A 50 -0.30 17.24 0.76
N PHE A 51 0.77 17.61 0.04
CA PHE A 51 2.04 18.04 0.65
C PHE A 51 2.61 19.27 -0.04
N THR A 52 2.97 20.29 0.74
CA THR A 52 3.43 21.62 0.29
C THR A 52 4.93 21.69 -0.04
N LEU A 53 5.70 20.62 0.16
CA LEU A 53 7.15 20.58 -0.04
C LEU A 53 7.54 19.77 -1.28
N SER A 54 8.25 20.42 -2.21
CA SER A 54 8.51 19.95 -3.57
C SER A 54 9.28 18.62 -3.68
N ILE A 55 10.12 18.29 -2.70
CA ILE A 55 10.90 17.04 -2.64
C ILE A 55 10.00 15.82 -2.34
N ILE A 56 8.82 16.04 -1.76
CA ILE A 56 7.87 14.99 -1.39
C ILE A 56 6.93 14.64 -2.55
N HIS A 57 6.83 15.47 -3.60
CA HIS A 57 5.93 15.22 -4.73
C HIS A 57 6.22 13.92 -5.49
N HIS A 58 7.49 13.55 -5.68
CA HIS A 58 7.81 12.30 -6.37
C HIS A 58 7.54 11.07 -5.49
N LEU A 59 7.78 11.20 -4.18
CA LEU A 59 7.51 10.16 -3.19
C LEU A 59 5.99 9.97 -2.97
N SER A 60 5.20 11.04 -3.01
CA SER A 60 3.74 10.98 -2.82
C SER A 60 3.03 10.36 -4.02
N THR A 61 3.50 10.59 -5.26
CA THR A 61 3.03 9.82 -6.42
C THR A 61 3.37 8.34 -6.24
N ILE A 62 4.59 8.00 -5.79
CA ILE A 62 4.97 6.61 -5.50
C ILE A 62 4.10 6.00 -4.39
N GLU A 63 3.78 6.74 -3.33
CA GLU A 63 2.95 6.26 -2.22
C GLU A 63 1.48 6.10 -2.59
N ILE A 64 0.87 7.08 -3.26
CA ILE A 64 -0.52 6.95 -3.72
C ILE A 64 -0.59 5.83 -4.75
N TYR A 65 0.37 5.75 -5.67
CA TYR A 65 0.41 4.69 -6.66
C TYR A 65 0.67 3.32 -6.03
N SER A 66 1.56 3.20 -5.04
CA SER A 66 1.85 1.95 -4.35
C SER A 66 0.70 1.51 -3.45
N ASN A 67 0.10 2.41 -2.68
CA ASN A 67 -1.05 2.09 -1.82
C ASN A 67 -2.31 1.79 -2.66
N THR A 68 -2.54 2.56 -3.72
CA THR A 68 -3.68 2.31 -4.61
C THR A 68 -3.48 1.03 -5.42
N LYS A 69 -2.23 0.71 -5.81
CA LYS A 69 -1.92 -0.60 -6.37
C LYS A 69 -2.06 -1.72 -5.36
N SER A 70 -1.67 -1.56 -4.09
CA SER A 70 -1.92 -2.56 -3.04
C SER A 70 -3.42 -2.82 -2.84
N ILE A 71 -4.24 -1.77 -2.96
CA ILE A 71 -5.71 -1.86 -2.93
C ILE A 71 -6.27 -2.60 -4.16
N ILE A 72 -5.72 -2.35 -5.36
CA ILE A 72 -6.09 -3.04 -6.61
C ILE A 72 -5.55 -4.49 -6.64
N TRP A 73 -4.41 -4.75 -5.98
CA TRP A 73 -3.72 -6.04 -5.98
C TRP A 73 -4.51 -7.14 -5.24
N ALA A 74 -5.35 -6.77 -4.28
CA ALA A 74 -6.28 -7.68 -3.61
C ALA A 74 -7.45 -8.16 -4.49
N GLY A 75 -7.53 -7.73 -5.76
CA GLY A 75 -8.73 -7.81 -6.57
C GLY A 75 -8.60 -8.33 -8.01
N PHE A 76 -7.66 -9.24 -8.30
CA PHE A 76 -7.38 -9.90 -9.60
C PHE A 76 -6.37 -9.20 -10.53
N LEU A 77 -5.27 -9.90 -10.83
CA LEU A 77 -4.72 -9.99 -12.17
C LEU A 77 -4.57 -11.49 -12.49
N PRO A 78 -5.24 -12.01 -13.53
CA PRO A 78 -4.99 -13.34 -14.08
C PRO A 78 -3.54 -13.52 -14.57
N ASP A 79 -2.80 -12.42 -14.74
CA ASP A 79 -1.50 -12.38 -15.42
C ASP A 79 -0.40 -11.79 -14.53
N ILE A 80 -0.19 -12.32 -13.32
CA ILE A 80 1.09 -12.10 -12.62
C ILE A 80 2.16 -12.89 -13.38
N VAL A 81 2.61 -12.33 -14.50
CA VAL A 81 3.79 -12.81 -15.24
C VAL A 81 5.07 -12.52 -14.44
N ASN A 82 5.00 -11.65 -13.41
CA ASN A 82 6.14 -11.31 -12.57
C ASN A 82 5.76 -11.00 -11.11
N ILE A 83 6.08 -11.92 -10.19
CA ILE A 83 5.89 -11.78 -8.73
C ILE A 83 6.97 -10.91 -8.06
N ASP A 84 8.04 -10.55 -8.76
CA ASP A 84 9.15 -9.79 -8.17
C ASP A 84 8.74 -8.36 -7.82
N VAL A 85 7.86 -7.75 -8.63
CA VAL A 85 7.34 -6.41 -8.36
C VAL A 85 6.62 -6.36 -7.01
N PRO A 86 5.58 -7.18 -6.75
CA PRO A 86 4.89 -7.13 -5.47
C PRO A 86 5.78 -7.52 -4.29
N VAL A 87 6.70 -8.49 -4.47
CA VAL A 87 7.66 -8.86 -3.41
C VAL A 87 8.60 -7.69 -3.07
N ARG A 88 9.13 -6.97 -4.07
CA ARG A 88 9.97 -5.79 -3.83
C ARG A 88 9.19 -4.64 -3.18
N THR A 89 7.95 -4.41 -3.62
CA THR A 89 7.10 -3.37 -3.02
C THR A 89 6.81 -3.66 -1.56
N ALA A 90 6.42 -4.90 -1.24
CA ALA A 90 6.23 -5.36 0.13
C ALA A 90 7.50 -5.21 0.98
N HIS A 91 8.64 -5.66 0.45
CA HIS A 91 9.93 -5.54 1.13
C HIS A 91 10.26 -4.08 1.48
N ARG A 92 10.07 -3.14 0.55
CA ARG A 92 10.27 -1.71 0.82
C ARG A 92 9.28 -1.17 1.84
N ALA A 93 8.01 -1.53 1.74
CA ALA A 93 6.98 -1.06 2.67
C ALA A 93 7.22 -1.49 4.12
N VAL A 94 7.92 -2.62 4.33
CA VAL A 94 8.30 -3.12 5.66
C VAL A 94 9.62 -2.52 6.15
N PHE A 95 10.67 -2.50 5.32
CA PHE A 95 12.04 -2.23 5.75
C PHE A 95 12.53 -0.79 5.53
N THR A 96 11.74 0.07 4.87
CA THR A 96 12.10 1.50 4.73
C THR A 96 12.18 2.14 6.11
N HIS A 97 13.25 2.89 6.38
CA HIS A 97 13.58 3.44 7.70
C HIS A 97 13.52 2.40 8.82
N ALA A 98 13.99 1.18 8.55
CA ALA A 98 13.93 0.07 9.51
C ALA A 98 12.51 -0.24 10.03
N GLY A 99 11.48 0.10 9.26
CA GLY A 99 10.08 -0.03 9.68
C GLY A 99 9.62 0.99 10.71
N GLN A 100 10.43 2.02 11.02
CA GLN A 100 10.12 3.11 11.95
C GLN A 100 9.27 4.21 11.29
N LEU A 101 8.43 3.84 10.32
CA LEU A 101 7.44 4.71 9.71
C LEU A 101 6.08 4.44 10.34
N CYS A 102 5.29 5.48 10.60
CA CYS A 102 3.94 5.35 11.15
C CYS A 102 2.97 4.58 10.23
N PHE A 103 3.35 4.39 8.96
CA PHE A 103 2.61 3.65 7.94
C PHE A 103 3.38 2.43 7.41
N ALA A 104 4.42 1.96 8.13
CA ALA A 104 5.12 0.74 7.75
C ALA A 104 4.12 -0.43 7.64
N ALA A 105 4.27 -1.24 6.59
CA ALA A 105 3.38 -2.36 6.36
C ALA A 105 3.58 -3.41 7.47
N SER A 106 2.54 -3.65 8.27
CA SER A 106 2.55 -4.67 9.34
C SER A 106 1.95 -6.01 8.90
N ARG A 107 1.17 -6.03 7.80
CA ARG A 107 0.50 -7.22 7.26
C ARG A 107 0.38 -7.13 5.74
N ILE A 108 0.61 -8.24 5.06
CA ILE A 108 0.46 -8.39 3.60
C ILE A 108 -0.43 -9.60 3.34
N PHE A 109 -1.47 -9.43 2.52
CA PHE A 109 -2.34 -10.51 2.08
C PHE A 109 -1.92 -10.97 0.69
N VAL A 110 -1.62 -12.25 0.54
CA VAL A 110 -1.17 -12.86 -0.71
C VAL A 110 -2.16 -13.94 -1.12
N HIS A 111 -2.48 -14.01 -2.42
CA HIS A 111 -3.33 -15.07 -2.95
C HIS A 111 -2.69 -16.44 -2.71
N SER A 112 -3.48 -17.44 -2.32
CA SER A 112 -2.98 -18.75 -1.90
C SER A 112 -2.08 -19.43 -2.94
N THR A 113 -2.38 -19.29 -4.23
CA THR A 113 -1.56 -19.88 -5.31
C THR A 113 -0.19 -19.24 -5.48
N LEU A 114 0.04 -18.05 -4.91
CA LEU A 114 1.30 -17.30 -5.02
C LEU A 114 2.06 -17.24 -3.69
N HIS A 115 1.46 -17.72 -2.61
CA HIS A 115 1.98 -17.59 -1.25
C HIS A 115 3.43 -18.10 -1.14
N ASP A 116 3.71 -19.33 -1.56
CA ASP A 116 5.02 -19.94 -1.35
C ASP A 116 6.12 -19.26 -2.17
N ALA A 117 5.80 -18.90 -3.42
CA ALA A 117 6.72 -18.15 -4.28
C ALA A 117 7.00 -16.74 -3.72
N PHE A 118 5.97 -16.09 -3.18
CA PHE A 118 6.09 -14.77 -2.55
C PHE A 118 6.96 -14.83 -1.30
N VAL A 119 6.71 -15.79 -0.41
CA VAL A 119 7.45 -15.98 0.83
C VAL A 119 8.91 -16.30 0.53
N SER A 120 9.17 -17.23 -0.39
CA SER A 120 10.54 -17.60 -0.78
C SER A 120 11.35 -16.38 -1.25
N LYS A 121 10.79 -15.57 -2.16
CA LYS A 121 11.48 -14.38 -2.67
C LYS A 121 11.59 -13.27 -1.62
N SER A 122 10.59 -13.12 -0.75
CA SER A 122 10.64 -12.14 0.35
C SER A 122 11.80 -12.46 1.31
N VAL A 123 11.96 -13.74 1.67
CA VAL A 123 13.09 -14.22 2.50
C VAL A 123 14.42 -13.97 1.80
N GLU A 124 14.51 -14.25 0.50
CA GLU A 124 15.72 -14.00 -0.29
C GLU A 124 16.14 -12.53 -0.27
N LEU A 125 15.19 -11.60 -0.46
CA LEU A 125 15.47 -10.16 -0.39
C LEU A 125 15.90 -9.74 1.01
N THR A 126 15.22 -10.23 2.05
CA THR A 126 15.58 -9.92 3.44
C THR A 126 16.98 -10.40 3.80
N LYS A 127 17.41 -11.58 3.33
CA LYS A 127 18.77 -12.07 3.56
C LYS A 127 19.86 -11.27 2.84
N LYS A 128 19.52 -10.62 1.72
CA LYS A 128 20.47 -9.82 0.93
C LYS A 128 20.65 -8.40 1.48
N ARG A 129 19.75 -7.95 2.35
CA ARG A 129 19.73 -6.59 2.87
C ARG A 129 20.93 -6.33 3.78
N ILE A 130 21.69 -5.29 3.48
CA ILE A 130 22.86 -4.89 4.28
C ILE A 130 22.39 -4.05 5.48
N VAL A 131 22.47 -4.63 6.68
CA VAL A 131 22.18 -3.99 7.96
C VAL A 131 23.50 -3.70 8.67
N ASP A 132 23.87 -2.43 8.78
CA ASP A 132 25.19 -2.02 9.27
C ASP A 132 25.18 -0.54 9.72
N ASP A 133 26.36 0.05 9.95
CA ASP A 133 26.55 1.46 10.30
C ASP A 133 25.89 2.40 9.26
N PRO A 134 25.01 3.34 9.68
CA PRO A 134 24.32 4.25 8.76
C PRO A 134 25.25 5.23 8.03
N PHE A 135 26.49 5.42 8.49
CA PHE A 135 27.49 6.25 7.81
C PHE A 135 28.24 5.52 6.70
N ASN A 136 28.10 4.19 6.59
CA ASN A 136 28.65 3.44 5.47
C ASN A 136 27.72 3.55 4.24
N SER A 137 28.27 3.99 3.12
CA SER A 137 27.55 4.19 1.84
C SER A 137 26.90 2.93 1.26
N THR A 138 27.33 1.73 1.69
CA THR A 138 26.74 0.45 1.24
C THR A 138 25.62 -0.04 2.17
N THR A 139 25.41 0.61 3.31
CA THR A 139 24.37 0.24 4.27
C THR A 139 23.00 0.57 3.70
N GLU A 140 22.12 -0.42 3.66
CA GLU A 140 20.73 -0.21 3.26
C GLU A 140 19.81 0.08 4.46
N GLN A 141 20.19 -0.37 5.66
CA GLN A 141 19.41 -0.20 6.87
C GLN A 141 20.32 -0.02 8.09
N GLY A 142 20.19 1.13 8.76
CA GLY A 142 20.78 1.37 10.08
C GLY A 142 19.84 0.99 11.23
N PRO A 143 20.28 1.20 12.48
CA PRO A 143 19.43 1.07 13.67
C PRO A 143 18.32 2.14 13.74
#